data_AF-A0A9D7QFW6-F1
#
_entry.id   AF-A0A9D7QFW6-F1
#
_cell.length_a   1.000
_cell.length_b   1.000
_cell.length_c   1.000
_cell.angle_alpha   90.00
_cell.angle_beta   90.00
_cell.angle_gamma   90.00
#
_symmetry.space_group_name_H-M   'P 1'
#
loop_
_entity.id
_entity.type
_entity.pdbx_description
1 polymer ?
#
loop_
_entity_poly.entity_id
_entity_poly.type
_entity_poly.pdbx_seq_one_letter_code
_entity_poly.pdbx_strand_id
1 'polypeptide(L)'
;MPATRTEVFIELSEFVREFRERARVQGVTIRPGECFGFATYAQTGPEPEFLAAVHRQSVVMRHLLGALLESRPAGIMAAQRERPRGQSGAAPGAGDAGYGAGAEEFFEMSPARSTATPGLAEVIAFRLKFAGFTPVLRDFLNRLQQDSTPLVVRSVEAEPVTNPALAEAETAATRPPFAPQVMQFTVTIEHIRLLVEDPPAS
;
A
#
# COMPACT_ATOMS: atom_id res chain seq x y z
N MET A 1 -18.87 -7.04 -8.00
CA MET A 1 -19.00 -5.99 -6.97
C MET A 1 -19.75 -6.60 -5.81
N PRO A 2 -19.20 -6.60 -4.59
CA PRO A 2 -19.89 -7.10 -3.41
C PRO A 2 -21.11 -6.22 -3.11
N ALA A 3 -22.24 -6.85 -2.78
CA ALA A 3 -23.52 -6.20 -2.55
C ALA A 3 -23.75 -5.84 -1.08
N THR A 4 -23.01 -6.45 -0.15
CA THR A 4 -23.25 -6.32 1.29
C THR A 4 -21.99 -6.00 2.09
N ARG A 5 -22.19 -5.43 3.28
CA ARG A 5 -21.11 -5.16 4.25
C ARG A 5 -20.37 -6.43 4.65
N THR A 6 -21.11 -7.52 4.82
CA THR A 6 -20.58 -8.83 5.22
C THR A 6 -19.68 -9.41 4.13
N GLU A 7 -20.07 -9.30 2.86
CA GLU A 7 -19.24 -9.74 1.74
C GLU A 7 -17.90 -9.00 1.69
N VAL A 8 -17.92 -7.66 1.81
CA VAL A 8 -16.67 -6.87 1.83
C VAL A 8 -15.82 -7.23 3.05
N PHE A 9 -16.42 -7.43 4.22
CA PHE A 9 -15.71 -7.87 5.42
C PHE A 9 -15.00 -9.22 5.22
N ILE A 10 -15.69 -10.20 4.64
CA ILE A 10 -15.13 -11.52 4.34
C ILE A 10 -13.99 -11.38 3.34
N GLU A 11 -14.19 -10.65 2.24
CA GLU A 11 -13.16 -10.42 1.23
C GLU A 11 -11.89 -9.80 1.82
N LEU A 12 -12.03 -8.79 2.67
CA LEU A 12 -10.90 -8.13 3.34
C LEU A 12 -10.19 -9.07 4.32
N SER A 13 -10.96 -9.88 5.07
CA SER A 13 -10.41 -10.86 6.00
C SER A 13 -9.60 -11.94 5.26
N GLU A 14 -10.12 -12.41 4.12
CA GLU A 14 -9.44 -13.37 3.25
C GLU A 14 -8.19 -12.77 2.61
N PHE A 15 -8.28 -11.54 2.12
CA PHE A 15 -7.15 -10.77 1.61
C PHE A 15 -6.01 -10.69 2.63
N VAL A 16 -6.31 -10.23 3.86
CA VAL A 16 -5.28 -10.09 4.91
C VAL A 16 -4.68 -11.45 5.25
N ARG A 17 -5.50 -12.50 5.39
CA ARG A 17 -5.02 -13.86 5.68
C ARG A 17 -4.12 -14.39 4.57
N GLU A 18 -4.52 -14.25 3.31
CA GLU A 18 -3.76 -14.71 2.15
C GLU A 18 -2.39 -14.03 2.08
N PHE A 19 -2.33 -12.70 2.22
CA PHE A 19 -1.07 -11.96 2.10
C PHE A 19 -0.12 -12.21 3.26
N ARG A 20 -0.66 -12.41 4.47
CA ARG A 20 0.15 -12.85 5.62
C ARG A 20 0.77 -14.22 5.36
N GLU A 21 0.00 -15.17 4.82
CA GLU A 21 0.50 -16.50 4.51
C GLU A 21 1.54 -16.48 3.37
N ARG A 22 1.28 -15.71 2.31
CA ARG A 22 2.25 -15.52 1.22
C ARG A 22 3.56 -14.92 1.72
N ALA A 23 3.49 -13.89 2.56
CA ALA A 23 4.68 -13.28 3.18
C ALA A 23 5.45 -14.31 4.03
N ARG A 24 4.73 -15.10 4.85
CA ARG A 24 5.33 -16.16 5.68
C ARG A 24 6.05 -17.21 4.84
N VAL A 25 5.40 -17.72 3.79
CA VAL A 25 5.98 -18.72 2.87
C VAL A 25 7.24 -18.19 2.18
N GLN A 26 7.29 -16.90 1.88
CA GLN A 26 8.41 -16.25 1.20
C GLN A 26 9.50 -15.71 2.16
N GLY A 27 9.32 -15.84 3.48
CA GLY A 27 10.25 -15.31 4.47
C GLY A 27 10.26 -13.77 4.56
N VAL A 28 9.20 -13.11 4.10
CA VAL A 28 9.05 -11.65 4.17
C VAL A 28 8.55 -11.25 5.55
N THR A 29 9.29 -10.40 6.25
CA THR A 29 8.89 -9.91 7.58
C THR A 29 7.72 -8.93 7.47
N ILE A 30 6.69 -9.10 8.30
CA ILE A 30 5.57 -8.16 8.42
C ILE A 30 5.35 -7.80 9.88
N ARG A 31 4.81 -6.60 10.15
CA ARG A 31 4.45 -6.20 11.52
C ARG A 31 3.34 -7.11 12.08
N PRO A 32 3.39 -7.46 13.38
CA PRO A 32 2.26 -8.12 14.03
C PRO A 32 0.99 -7.29 13.90
N GLY A 33 -0.11 -7.92 13.50
CA GLY A 33 -1.39 -7.23 13.32
C GLY A 33 -1.54 -6.41 12.03
N GLU A 34 -0.55 -6.42 11.12
CA GLU A 34 -0.63 -5.70 9.85
C GLU A 34 -1.84 -6.15 9.01
N CYS A 35 -2.71 -5.20 8.64
CA CYS A 35 -3.94 -5.41 7.87
C CYS A 35 -3.88 -4.76 6.48
N PHE A 36 -2.68 -4.36 6.06
CA PHE A 36 -2.37 -3.80 4.75
C PHE A 36 -3.26 -2.63 4.33
N GLY A 37 -3.50 -1.74 5.29
CA GLY A 37 -4.35 -0.58 5.08
C GLY A 37 -5.85 -0.85 5.22
N PHE A 38 -6.29 -1.96 5.82
CA PHE A 38 -7.71 -2.25 6.08
C PHE A 38 -8.01 -2.56 7.55
N ALA A 39 -7.19 -2.05 8.48
CA ALA A 39 -7.34 -2.29 9.91
C ALA A 39 -8.70 -1.82 10.45
N THR A 40 -9.24 -0.72 9.92
CA THR A 40 -10.58 -0.18 10.25
C THR A 40 -11.69 -1.21 10.02
N TYR A 41 -11.50 -2.17 9.10
CA TYR A 41 -12.50 -3.18 8.77
C TYR A 41 -12.16 -4.58 9.32
N ALA A 42 -11.25 -4.67 10.30
CA ALA A 42 -10.82 -5.94 10.87
C ALA A 42 -11.92 -6.70 11.64
N GLN A 43 -12.97 -5.99 12.07
CA GLN A 43 -14.08 -6.57 12.83
C GLN A 43 -15.44 -6.45 12.13
N THR A 44 -15.63 -5.39 11.33
CA THR A 44 -16.90 -5.10 10.66
C THR A 44 -16.64 -4.49 9.28
N GLY A 45 -17.49 -4.83 8.31
CA GLY A 45 -17.41 -4.26 6.96
C GLY A 45 -17.76 -2.78 6.90
N PRO A 46 -17.39 -2.08 5.80
CA PRO A 46 -17.65 -0.66 5.62
C PRO A 46 -19.14 -0.32 5.60
N GLU A 47 -19.46 0.96 5.83
CA GLU A 47 -20.82 1.48 5.63
C GLU A 47 -21.28 1.26 4.17
N PRO A 48 -22.60 1.09 3.92
CA PRO A 48 -23.14 0.83 2.59
C PRO A 48 -22.67 1.82 1.51
N GLU A 49 -22.53 3.09 1.87
CA GLU A 49 -22.06 4.17 0.99
C GLU A 49 -20.58 4.02 0.55
N PHE A 50 -19.76 3.29 1.31
CA PHE A 50 -18.33 3.10 1.04
C PHE A 50 -17.99 1.72 0.47
N LEU A 51 -18.94 0.79 0.34
CA LEU A 51 -18.67 -0.59 -0.11
C LEU A 51 -17.88 -0.63 -1.43
N ALA A 52 -18.36 0.10 -2.44
CA ALA A 52 -17.74 0.11 -3.76
C ALA A 52 -16.36 0.78 -3.75
N ALA A 53 -16.14 1.80 -2.91
CA ALA A 53 -14.85 2.48 -2.80
C ALA A 53 -13.81 1.57 -2.12
N VAL A 54 -14.18 0.94 -1.00
CA VAL A 54 -13.28 0.06 -0.25
C VAL A 54 -12.96 -1.21 -1.03
N HIS A 55 -13.94 -1.81 -1.71
CA HIS A 55 -13.67 -2.95 -2.60
C HIS A 55 -12.72 -2.58 -3.75
N ARG A 56 -12.86 -1.40 -4.36
CA ARG A 56 -11.89 -0.96 -5.36
C ARG A 56 -10.49 -0.81 -4.77
N GLN A 57 -10.40 -0.29 -3.55
CA GLN A 57 -9.12 -0.17 -2.85
C GLN A 57 -8.50 -1.53 -2.54
N SER A 58 -9.27 -2.55 -2.15
CA SER A 58 -8.77 -3.91 -1.88
C SER A 58 -8.21 -4.55 -3.15
N VAL A 59 -8.92 -4.40 -4.28
CA VAL A 59 -8.47 -4.91 -5.58
C VAL A 59 -7.12 -4.31 -5.99
N VAL A 60 -6.97 -2.98 -5.90
CA VAL A 60 -5.71 -2.32 -6.25
C VAL A 60 -4.60 -2.69 -5.26
N MET A 61 -4.87 -2.66 -3.95
CA MET A 61 -3.87 -3.02 -2.94
C MET A 61 -3.38 -4.46 -3.10
N ARG A 62 -4.29 -5.40 -3.42
CA ARG A 62 -3.96 -6.79 -3.73
C ARG A 62 -2.99 -6.89 -4.90
N HIS A 63 -3.23 -6.13 -5.97
CA HIS A 63 -2.32 -6.08 -7.11
C HIS A 63 -0.94 -5.53 -6.70
N LEU A 64 -0.90 -4.38 -6.02
CA LEU A 64 0.36 -3.74 -5.60
C LEU A 64 1.18 -4.64 -4.66
N LEU A 65 0.56 -5.24 -3.66
CA LEU A 65 1.24 -6.15 -2.74
C LEU A 65 1.63 -7.46 -3.43
N GLY A 66 0.86 -7.92 -4.42
CA GLY A 66 1.19 -9.08 -5.22
C GLY A 66 2.53 -8.88 -5.93
N ALA A 67 2.65 -7.77 -6.65
CA ALA A 67 3.88 -7.36 -7.32
C ALA A 67 5.04 -7.18 -6.34
N LEU A 68 4.78 -6.60 -5.16
CA LEU A 68 5.81 -6.42 -4.13
C LEU A 68 6.27 -7.76 -3.55
N LEU A 69 5.38 -8.68 -3.18
CA LEU A 69 5.78 -9.99 -2.67
C LEU A 69 6.57 -10.79 -3.71
N GLU A 70 6.20 -10.71 -4.98
CA GLU A 70 6.95 -11.35 -6.06
C GLU A 70 8.36 -10.79 -6.26
N SER A 71 8.63 -9.55 -5.85
CA SER A 71 10.00 -8.99 -5.83
C SER A 71 10.81 -9.39 -4.58
N ARG A 72 10.21 -10.13 -3.64
CA ARG A 72 10.84 -10.69 -2.44
C ARG A 72 11.56 -9.65 -1.57
N PRO A 73 10.85 -8.66 -1.00
CA PRO A 73 11.41 -7.74 -0.04
C PRO A 73 11.85 -8.47 1.23
N ALA A 74 12.77 -7.88 1.98
CA ALA A 74 13.14 -8.37 3.32
C ALA A 74 11.97 -8.21 4.31
N GLY A 75 11.16 -7.15 4.14
CA GLY A 75 9.96 -6.96 4.93
C GLY A 75 9.04 -5.87 4.40
N ILE A 76 7.75 -5.96 4.74
CA ILE A 76 6.74 -4.94 4.50
C ILE A 76 6.47 -4.24 5.84
N MET A 77 6.74 -2.95 5.88
CA MET A 77 6.67 -2.13 7.10
C MET A 77 5.32 -1.43 7.25
N ALA A 78 4.72 -1.00 6.14
CA ALA A 78 3.39 -0.42 6.10
C ALA A 78 2.80 -0.48 4.68
N ALA A 79 1.49 -0.63 4.59
CA ALA A 79 0.72 -0.37 3.38
C ALA A 79 -0.44 0.56 3.74
N GLN A 80 -0.44 1.75 3.17
CA GLN A 80 -1.39 2.81 3.47
C GLN A 80 -2.22 3.16 2.23
N ARG A 81 -3.44 3.63 2.44
CA ARG A 81 -4.34 4.09 1.37
C ARG A 81 -4.95 5.43 1.72
N GLU A 82 -5.45 6.16 0.72
CA GLU A 82 -6.31 7.29 0.99
C GLU A 82 -7.64 6.87 1.59
N ARG A 83 -8.24 7.77 2.38
CA ARG A 83 -9.62 7.59 2.83
C ARG A 83 -10.56 7.63 1.63
N PRO A 84 -11.59 6.76 1.59
CA PRO A 84 -12.71 6.93 0.70
C PRO A 84 -13.25 8.36 0.80
N ARG A 85 -13.50 9.00 -0.35
CA ARG A 85 -14.03 10.36 -0.41
C ARG A 85 -15.36 10.43 0.36
N GLY A 86 -15.52 11.46 1.19
CA GLY A 86 -16.69 11.63 2.05
C GLY A 86 -16.64 10.85 3.37
N GLN A 87 -15.69 9.91 3.55
CA GLN A 87 -15.51 9.25 4.84
C GLN A 87 -14.71 10.17 5.77
N SER A 88 -15.40 10.74 6.76
CA SER A 88 -14.76 11.53 7.81
C SER A 88 -14.01 10.63 8.80
N GLY A 89 -12.80 11.04 9.14
CA GLY A 89 -11.97 10.47 10.21
C GLY A 89 -10.96 11.52 10.66
N ALA A 90 -10.48 11.46 11.90
CA ALA A 90 -9.51 12.43 12.40
C ALA A 90 -8.28 12.49 11.46
N ALA A 91 -7.91 13.67 11.00
CA ALA A 91 -6.70 13.88 10.20
C ALA A 91 -5.49 13.28 10.94
N PRO A 92 -4.58 12.57 10.27
CA PRO A 92 -3.35 12.14 10.92
C PRO A 92 -2.46 13.37 11.13
N GLY A 93 -2.55 14.00 12.30
CA GLY A 93 -1.64 15.08 12.67
C GLY A 93 -1.96 15.78 13.99
N ALA A 94 -0.95 15.83 14.87
CA ALA A 94 -0.87 16.51 16.17
C ALA A 94 -1.52 15.80 17.37
N GLY A 95 -0.84 14.77 17.90
CA GLY A 95 -1.15 14.24 19.22
C GLY A 95 -0.28 13.04 19.60
N ASP A 96 0.29 13.13 20.80
CA ASP A 96 1.18 12.23 21.52
C ASP A 96 1.00 10.71 21.32
N ALA A 97 2.10 9.99 21.56
CA ALA A 97 2.32 8.56 21.39
C ALA A 97 1.17 7.68 21.94
N GLY A 98 0.46 7.04 21.01
CA GLY A 98 -0.40 5.90 21.30
C GLY A 98 -0.45 4.99 20.08
N TYR A 99 0.17 3.82 20.15
CA TYR A 99 0.10 2.77 19.12
C TYR A 99 -1.36 2.30 18.98
N GLY A 100 -2.13 3.01 18.16
CA GLY A 100 -3.49 2.66 17.77
C GLY A 100 -3.54 2.34 16.28
N ALA A 101 -4.09 1.19 15.93
CA ALA A 101 -4.11 0.56 14.60
C ALA A 101 -4.70 1.39 13.43
N GLY A 102 -5.18 2.62 13.66
CA GLY A 102 -5.80 3.48 12.65
C GLY A 102 -4.92 4.64 12.13
N ALA A 103 -3.87 5.05 12.86
CA ALA A 103 -3.03 6.18 12.44
C ALA A 103 -2.06 5.82 11.29
N GLU A 104 -1.75 4.54 11.13
CA GLU A 104 -0.85 4.04 10.08
C GLU A 104 -1.59 3.49 8.85
N GLU A 105 -2.94 3.40 8.87
CA GLU A 105 -3.74 2.89 7.75
C GLU A 105 -3.93 3.92 6.63
N PHE A 106 -4.16 5.17 7.03
CA PHE A 106 -4.49 6.25 6.11
C PHE A 106 -3.34 7.23 5.94
N PHE A 107 -3.21 7.76 4.74
CA PHE A 107 -2.39 8.95 4.48
C PHE A 107 -3.17 9.92 3.59
N GLU A 108 -2.74 11.18 3.57
CA GLU A 108 -3.34 12.22 2.73
C GLU A 108 -2.35 12.59 1.62
N MET A 109 -2.81 12.47 0.37
CA MET A 109 -2.03 12.93 -0.78
C MET A 109 -2.20 14.43 -0.96
N SER A 110 -1.09 15.15 -1.07
CA SER A 110 -1.14 16.58 -1.37
C SER A 110 -1.74 16.80 -2.77
N PRO A 111 -2.73 17.69 -2.94
CA PRO A 111 -3.30 17.99 -4.25
C PRO A 111 -2.25 18.44 -5.27
N ALA A 112 -1.21 19.15 -4.84
CA ALA A 112 -0.11 19.60 -5.69
C ALA A 112 0.74 18.45 -6.26
N ARG A 113 0.66 17.25 -5.69
CA ARG A 113 1.40 16.05 -6.13
C ARG A 113 0.49 15.07 -6.87
N SER A 114 -0.82 15.28 -6.87
CA SER A 114 -1.80 14.35 -7.43
C SER A 114 -1.99 14.52 -8.94
N THR A 115 -2.38 13.44 -9.62
CA THR A 115 -2.84 13.45 -11.02
C THR A 115 -4.35 13.62 -11.15
N ALA A 116 -5.08 13.77 -10.03
CA ALA A 116 -6.51 14.04 -10.03
C ALA A 116 -6.85 15.24 -10.92
N THR A 117 -7.71 15.01 -11.91
CA THR A 117 -8.21 16.07 -12.78
C THR A 117 -9.73 16.07 -12.70
N PRO A 118 -10.36 17.08 -12.09
CA PRO A 118 -11.81 17.15 -11.97
C PRO A 118 -12.50 16.95 -13.32
N GLY A 119 -13.51 16.08 -13.37
CA GLY A 119 -14.26 15.76 -14.58
C GLY A 119 -13.56 14.80 -15.56
N LEU A 120 -12.25 14.58 -15.43
CA LEU A 120 -11.48 13.75 -16.37
C LEU A 120 -10.92 12.47 -15.74
N ALA A 121 -10.42 12.55 -14.51
CA ALA A 121 -9.76 11.44 -13.86
C ALA A 121 -10.03 11.40 -12.35
N GLU A 122 -10.55 10.28 -11.88
CA GLU A 122 -10.53 9.93 -10.47
C GLU A 122 -9.25 9.19 -10.13
N VAL A 123 -8.69 9.48 -8.96
CA VAL A 123 -7.48 8.82 -8.48
C VAL A 123 -7.68 8.33 -7.06
N ILE A 124 -6.96 7.27 -6.73
CA ILE A 124 -6.82 6.75 -5.38
C ILE A 124 -5.33 6.55 -5.14
N ALA A 125 -4.78 7.21 -4.12
CA ALA A 125 -3.38 7.06 -3.78
C ALA A 125 -3.14 5.94 -2.74
N PHE A 126 -1.99 5.30 -2.89
CA PHE A 126 -1.45 4.23 -2.05
C PHE A 126 -0.02 4.58 -1.67
N ARG A 127 0.42 4.14 -0.48
CA ARG A 127 1.80 4.27 -0.05
C ARG A 127 2.27 2.93 0.51
N LEU A 128 3.33 2.38 -0.10
CA LEU A 128 3.97 1.16 0.37
C LEU A 128 5.32 1.50 0.98
N LYS A 129 5.56 0.99 2.19
CA LYS A 129 6.84 1.08 2.89
C LYS A 129 7.40 -0.31 3.11
N PHE A 130 8.58 -0.59 2.56
CA PHE A 130 9.20 -1.91 2.62
C PHE A 130 10.72 -1.83 2.71
N ALA A 131 11.35 -2.90 3.18
CA ALA A 131 12.79 -3.03 3.27
C ALA A 131 13.31 -4.05 2.25
N GLY A 132 14.46 -3.79 1.66
CA GLY A 132 15.12 -4.73 0.74
C GLY A 132 16.37 -4.12 0.09
N PHE A 133 17.03 -4.90 -0.75
CA PHE A 133 18.11 -4.38 -1.59
C PHE A 133 17.54 -3.63 -2.79
N THR A 134 18.31 -2.72 -3.40
CA THR A 134 17.89 -1.96 -4.59
C THR A 134 17.32 -2.79 -5.74
N PRO A 135 17.80 -4.02 -6.04
CA PRO A 135 17.16 -4.88 -7.04
C PRO A 135 15.68 -5.18 -6.75
N VAL A 136 15.27 -5.30 -5.49
CA VAL A 136 13.87 -5.52 -5.09
C VAL A 136 12.97 -4.37 -5.54
N LEU A 137 13.41 -3.12 -5.32
CA LEU A 137 12.69 -1.93 -5.79
C LEU A 137 12.57 -1.94 -7.31
N ARG A 138 13.66 -2.23 -8.01
CA ARG A 138 13.68 -2.28 -9.48
C ARG A 138 12.70 -3.33 -10.00
N ASP A 139 12.74 -4.54 -9.44
CA ASP A 139 11.87 -5.63 -9.83
C ASP A 139 10.40 -5.31 -9.55
N PHE A 140 10.11 -4.66 -8.41
CA PHE A 140 8.76 -4.18 -8.09
C PHE A 140 8.25 -3.17 -9.13
N LEU A 141 9.02 -2.13 -9.45
CA LEU A 141 8.63 -1.11 -10.43
C LEU A 141 8.45 -1.70 -11.84
N ASN A 142 9.32 -2.63 -12.24
CA ASN A 142 9.20 -3.32 -13.51
C ASN A 142 7.94 -4.17 -13.59
N ARG A 143 7.55 -4.85 -12.50
CA ARG A 143 6.29 -5.62 -12.43
C ARG A 143 5.08 -4.71 -12.55
N LEU A 144 5.08 -3.55 -11.88
CA LEU A 144 3.98 -2.58 -12.02
C LEU A 144 3.82 -2.09 -13.46
N GLN A 145 4.93 -1.91 -14.18
CA GLN A 145 4.90 -1.47 -15.58
C GLN A 145 4.34 -2.54 -16.54
N GLN A 146 4.56 -3.83 -16.24
CA GLN A 146 4.11 -4.93 -17.10
C GLN A 146 2.62 -5.22 -16.99
N ASP A 147 1.96 -4.71 -15.94
CA ASP A 147 0.52 -4.88 -15.76
C ASP A 147 -0.27 -3.81 -16.55
N SER A 148 -1.47 -4.18 -16.98
CA SER A 148 -2.43 -3.27 -17.65
C SER A 148 -3.15 -2.32 -16.69
N THR A 149 -2.95 -2.46 -15.38
CA THR A 149 -3.56 -1.61 -14.36
C THR A 149 -3.05 -0.16 -14.50
N PRO A 150 -3.94 0.84 -14.64
CA PRO A 150 -3.54 2.24 -14.84
C PRO A 150 -2.97 2.86 -13.56
N LEU A 151 -1.66 2.69 -13.35
CA LEU A 151 -0.92 3.16 -12.18
C LEU A 151 0.11 4.23 -12.56
N VAL A 152 0.32 5.18 -11.66
CA VAL A 152 1.40 6.16 -11.76
C VAL A 152 2.19 6.20 -10.45
N VAL A 153 3.49 5.97 -10.53
CA VAL A 153 4.40 6.16 -9.39
C VAL A 153 4.68 7.65 -9.24
N ARG A 154 4.34 8.22 -8.08
CA ARG A 154 4.44 9.66 -7.78
C ARG A 154 5.71 10.03 -7.03
N SER A 155 6.17 9.15 -6.16
CA SER A 155 7.46 9.32 -5.47
C SER A 155 8.07 7.98 -5.10
N VAL A 156 9.39 7.97 -5.05
CA VAL A 156 10.20 6.90 -4.49
C VAL A 156 11.22 7.55 -3.57
N GLU A 157 11.14 7.21 -2.29
CA GLU A 157 12.09 7.64 -1.26
C GLU A 157 12.89 6.42 -0.82
N ALA A 158 14.20 6.58 -0.65
CA ALA A 158 15.10 5.50 -0.26
C ALA A 158 15.99 5.98 0.90
N GLU A 159 15.94 5.24 2.01
CA GLU A 159 16.68 5.55 3.23
C GLU A 159 17.46 4.30 3.66
N PRO A 160 18.70 4.42 4.15
CA PRO A 160 19.38 3.27 4.77
C PRO A 160 18.57 2.75 5.95
N VAL A 161 18.43 1.43 6.07
CA VAL A 161 17.78 0.86 7.26
C VAL A 161 18.69 1.09 8.47
N THR A 162 18.25 1.92 9.41
CA THR A 162 18.91 2.14 10.71
C THR A 162 18.36 1.24 11.81
N ASN A 163 17.39 0.37 11.50
CA ASN A 163 16.77 -0.53 12.47
C ASN A 163 17.71 -1.70 12.83
N PRO A 164 18.14 -1.83 14.10
CA PRO A 164 19.07 -2.88 14.52
C PRO A 164 18.56 -4.31 14.29
N ALA A 165 17.24 -4.55 14.39
CA ALA A 165 16.66 -5.90 14.19
C ALA A 165 16.78 -6.42 12.74
N LEU A 166 16.97 -5.53 11.75
CA LEU A 166 17.25 -5.89 10.35
C LEU A 166 18.74 -5.75 10.01
N ALA A 167 19.53 -5.09 10.88
CA ALA A 167 20.98 -4.92 10.76
C ALA A 167 21.76 -6.11 11.38
N GLU A 168 21.16 -6.88 12.29
CA GLU A 168 21.80 -8.00 12.98
C GLU A 168 22.24 -9.15 12.05
N ALA A 169 21.72 -9.23 10.82
CA ALA A 169 22.20 -10.17 9.81
C ALA A 169 23.56 -9.78 9.18
N GLU A 170 24.09 -8.60 9.49
CA GLU A 170 25.23 -7.99 8.79
C GLU A 170 26.52 -7.92 9.62
N THR A 171 26.51 -8.38 10.87
CA THR A 171 27.63 -8.18 11.82
C THR A 171 28.62 -9.34 11.84
N ALA A 172 29.35 -9.57 10.74
CA ALA A 172 30.66 -10.22 10.79
C ALA A 172 31.48 -9.90 9.52
N ALA A 173 32.63 -9.25 9.72
CA ALA A 173 33.69 -8.92 8.77
C ALA A 173 33.59 -7.57 8.02
N THR A 174 34.77 -6.95 7.87
CA THR A 174 35.08 -5.69 7.19
C THR A 174 34.29 -5.52 5.91
N ARG A 175 33.28 -4.64 5.95
CA ARG A 175 32.41 -4.36 4.82
C ARG A 175 33.19 -3.55 3.77
N PRO A 176 33.30 -4.00 2.50
CA PRO A 176 33.83 -3.15 1.44
C PRO A 176 32.94 -1.90 1.30
N PRO A 177 33.48 -0.75 0.85
CA PRO A 177 32.75 0.53 0.79
C PRO A 177 31.48 0.53 -0.06
N PHE A 178 31.20 -0.56 -0.80
CA PHE A 178 30.05 -0.73 -1.68
C PHE A 178 29.29 -2.06 -1.47
N ALA A 179 29.36 -2.69 -0.29
CA ALA A 179 28.54 -3.88 -0.07
C ALA A 179 27.03 -3.50 -0.09
N PRO A 180 26.20 -4.27 -0.83
CA PRO A 180 24.77 -3.98 -0.97
C PRO A 180 24.13 -3.85 0.42
N GLN A 181 23.48 -2.72 0.66
CA GLN A 181 22.82 -2.41 1.93
C GLN A 181 21.32 -2.61 1.79
N VAL A 182 20.70 -3.10 2.86
CA VAL A 182 19.24 -3.09 2.97
C VAL A 182 18.78 -1.65 3.12
N MET A 183 17.92 -1.23 2.21
CA MET A 183 17.30 0.09 2.20
C MET A 183 15.84 -0.04 2.58
N GLN A 184 15.33 0.98 3.25
CA GLN A 184 13.91 1.22 3.40
C GLN A 184 13.45 2.06 2.19
N PHE A 185 12.44 1.57 1.49
CA PHE A 185 11.81 2.27 0.39
C PHE A 185 10.40 2.70 0.78
N THR A 186 10.05 3.94 0.44
CA THR A 186 8.67 4.43 0.48
C THR A 186 8.26 4.78 -0.94
N VAL A 187 7.25 4.07 -1.47
CA VAL A 187 6.74 4.29 -2.83
C VAL A 187 5.30 4.80 -2.74
N THR A 188 5.04 5.97 -3.30
CA THR A 188 3.69 6.52 -3.43
C THR A 188 3.18 6.28 -4.85
N ILE A 189 2.01 5.65 -4.96
CA ILE A 189 1.39 5.25 -6.23
C ILE A 189 -0.02 5.82 -6.30
N GLU A 190 -0.45 6.29 -7.47
CA GLU A 190 -1.85 6.60 -7.77
C GLU A 190 -2.40 5.58 -8.75
N HIS A 191 -3.60 5.07 -8.48
CA HIS A 191 -4.40 4.36 -9.45
C HIS A 191 -5.37 5.33 -10.12
N ILE A 192 -5.34 5.40 -11.46
CA ILE A 192 -6.11 6.34 -12.26
C ILE A 192 -7.32 5.65 -12.87
N ARG A 193 -8.50 6.26 -12.71
CA ARG A 193 -9.70 5.93 -13.44
C ARG A 193 -10.09 7.12 -14.30
N LEU A 194 -10.04 6.94 -15.62
CA LEU A 194 -10.55 7.93 -16.56
C LEU A 194 -12.09 7.96 -16.49
N LEU A 195 -12.63 9.16 -16.38
CA LEU A 195 -14.04 9.43 -16.55
C LEU A 195 -14.24 9.69 -18.04
N VAL A 196 -14.69 8.68 -18.78
CA VAL A 196 -15.07 8.87 -20.17
C VAL A 196 -16.41 9.61 -20.16
N GLU A 197 -16.46 10.82 -20.72
CA GLU A 197 -17.74 11.42 -21.09
C GLU A 197 -18.35 10.56 -22.21
N ASP A 198 -19.59 10.12 -22.04
CA ASP A 198 -20.34 9.53 -23.15
C ASP A 198 -20.33 10.52 -24.31
N PRO A 199 -19.97 10.12 -25.55
CA PRO A 199 -20.10 11.01 -26.68
C PRO A 199 -21.58 11.44 -26.78
N PRO A 200 -21.88 12.71 -27.09
CA PRO A 200 -23.25 13.14 -27.24
C PRO A 200 -23.93 12.26 -28.29
N ALA A 201 -25.05 11.63 -27.90
CA ALA A 201 -25.86 10.83 -28.81
C ALA A 201 -26.15 11.68 -30.06
N SER A 202 -25.59 11.25 -31.18
CA SER A 202 -25.80 11.87 -32.50
C SER A 202 -27.15 11.45 -33.09
#